data_AF-A0A530QJA9-F1
#
_entry.id   AF-A0A530QJA9-F1
#
_cell.length_a   1.000
_cell.length_b   1.000
_cell.length_c   1.000
_cell.angle_alpha   90.00
_cell.angle_beta   90.00
_cell.angle_gamma   90.00
#
_symmetry.space_group_name_H-M   'P 1'
#
loop_
_entity.id
_entity.type
_entity.pdbx_description
1 polymer ?
#
loop_
_entity_poly.entity_id
_entity_poly.type
_entity_poly.pdbx_seq_one_letter_code
_entity_poly.pdbx_strand_id
1 'polypeptide(L)'
;FPKMGKAWTSGAHLPGGDIANADFEQFLGDLGRDYPWMPASLLKHYGRLYGTRTRSLIGNAGSLDQLGRRFGKDFFEREASYLFEHEWASTAADILDRRTKHGLHLSASERGAFEDWCANRLAKAG
;
A
#
# COMPACT_ATOMS: atom_id res chain seq x y z
N PHE A 1 -5.10 -23.91 -30.52
CA PHE A 1 -5.51 -22.50 -30.34
C PHE A 1 -4.99 -21.65 -31.50
N PRO A 2 -5.67 -21.62 -32.66
CA PRO A 2 -5.13 -20.99 -33.87
C PRO A 2 -5.05 -19.45 -33.84
N LYS A 3 -5.67 -18.79 -32.84
CA LYS A 3 -5.65 -17.33 -32.64
C LYS A 3 -4.90 -16.88 -31.38
N MET A 4 -4.09 -17.75 -30.77
CA MET A 4 -3.34 -17.40 -29.57
C MET A 4 -2.20 -16.42 -29.93
N GLY A 5 -2.08 -15.33 -29.18
CA GLY A 5 -0.99 -14.36 -29.32
C GLY A 5 0.37 -14.96 -28.96
N LYS A 6 1.46 -14.30 -29.35
CA LYS A 6 2.82 -14.69 -28.97
C LYS A 6 3.04 -14.52 -27.46
N ALA A 7 3.98 -15.29 -26.90
CA ALA A 7 4.45 -15.08 -25.54
C ALA A 7 5.05 -13.67 -25.38
N TRP A 8 4.68 -12.97 -24.30
CA TRP A 8 5.07 -11.57 -24.07
C TRP A 8 5.47 -11.26 -22.62
N THR A 9 5.15 -12.14 -21.67
CA THR A 9 5.26 -11.85 -20.23
C THR A 9 6.70 -11.72 -19.73
N SER A 10 7.68 -12.31 -20.42
CA SER A 10 9.09 -12.25 -20.01
C SER A 10 9.69 -10.84 -20.08
N GLY A 11 9.18 -9.98 -20.96
CA GLY A 11 9.63 -8.60 -21.13
C GLY A 11 8.76 -7.57 -20.43
N ALA A 12 7.69 -7.99 -19.75
CA ALA A 12 6.76 -7.08 -19.11
C ALA A 12 7.12 -6.87 -17.63
N HIS A 13 6.96 -5.63 -17.16
CA HIS A 13 7.03 -5.35 -15.73
C HIS A 13 5.70 -5.71 -15.06
N LEU A 14 5.78 -6.40 -13.92
CA LEU A 14 4.61 -6.56 -13.07
C LEU A 14 4.24 -5.20 -12.45
N PRO A 15 2.94 -4.93 -12.20
CA PRO A 15 2.53 -3.63 -11.69
C PRO A 15 3.20 -3.30 -10.35
N GLY A 16 3.79 -2.10 -10.25
CA GLY A 16 4.57 -1.68 -9.08
C GLY A 16 6.06 -2.03 -9.17
N GLY A 17 6.43 -2.99 -10.02
CA GLY A 17 7.81 -3.44 -10.24
C GLY A 17 8.55 -2.71 -11.37
N ASP A 18 7.94 -1.69 -11.96
CA ASP A 18 8.49 -0.81 -13.01
C ASP A 18 9.49 0.23 -12.45
N ILE A 19 10.28 -0.16 -11.45
CA ILE A 19 11.37 0.65 -10.91
C ILE A 19 12.48 0.73 -11.96
N ALA A 20 12.88 1.95 -12.30
CA ALA A 20 13.93 2.20 -13.28
C ALA A 20 15.22 1.44 -12.92
N ASN A 21 15.75 0.66 -13.87
CA ASN A 21 16.95 -0.16 -13.71
C ASN A 21 16.91 -1.16 -12.54
N ALA A 22 15.72 -1.44 -11.98
CA ALA A 22 15.55 -2.18 -10.72
C ALA A 22 16.37 -1.60 -9.54
N ASP A 23 16.69 -0.30 -9.57
CA ASP A 23 17.43 0.38 -8.51
C ASP A 23 16.49 0.89 -7.41
N PHE A 24 16.34 0.07 -6.37
CA PHE A 24 15.48 0.39 -5.23
C PHE A 24 16.00 1.56 -4.39
N GLU A 25 17.32 1.72 -4.25
CA GLU A 25 17.88 2.74 -3.37
C GLU A 25 17.75 4.12 -4.00
N GLN A 26 17.97 4.23 -5.32
CA GLN A 26 17.67 5.45 -6.06
C GLN A 26 16.18 5.79 -5.98
N PHE A 27 15.30 4.81 -6.20
CA PHE A 27 13.85 5.01 -6.10
C PHE A 27 13.40 5.48 -4.71
N LEU A 28 13.92 4.87 -3.65
CA LEU A 28 13.62 5.30 -2.27
C LEU A 28 14.15 6.71 -2.00
N GLY A 29 15.32 7.06 -2.52
CA GLY A 29 15.87 8.40 -2.46
C GLY A 29 15.00 9.43 -3.19
N ASP A 30 14.41 9.07 -4.32
CA ASP A 30 13.46 9.92 -5.07
C ASP A 30 12.17 10.12 -4.27
N LEU A 31 11.60 9.05 -3.71
CA LEU A 31 10.44 9.15 -2.81
C LEU A 31 10.72 10.06 -1.61
N GLY A 32 11.92 9.99 -1.03
CA GLY A 32 12.30 10.86 0.09
C GLY A 32 12.37 12.34 -0.30
N ARG A 33 12.70 12.66 -1.56
CA ARG A 33 12.68 14.04 -2.07
C ARG A 33 11.26 14.51 -2.39
N ASP A 34 10.41 13.62 -2.90
CA ASP A 34 9.02 13.91 -3.21
C ASP A 34 8.16 14.08 -1.93
N TYR A 35 8.49 13.35 -0.86
CA TYR A 35 7.74 13.30 0.39
C TYR A 35 8.62 13.54 1.62
N PRO A 36 9.27 14.72 1.75
CA PRO A 36 10.24 14.99 2.83
C PRO A 36 9.62 15.02 4.23
N TRP A 37 8.29 15.17 4.31
CA TRP A 37 7.51 15.13 5.54
C TRP A 37 7.29 13.71 6.08
N MET A 38 7.54 12.68 5.25
CA MET A 38 7.21 11.30 5.60
C MET A 38 8.38 10.63 6.35
N PRO A 39 8.12 9.92 7.46
CA PRO A 39 9.16 9.15 8.15
C PRO A 39 9.82 8.12 7.24
N ALA A 40 11.14 7.94 7.38
CA ALA A 40 11.91 7.01 6.56
C ALA A 40 11.41 5.55 6.64
N SER A 41 10.89 5.12 7.80
CA SER A 41 10.29 3.78 7.94
C SER A 41 9.05 3.61 7.07
N LEU A 42 8.19 4.62 7.02
CA LEU A 42 6.96 4.60 6.24
C LEU A 42 7.25 4.68 4.73
N LEU A 43 8.20 5.53 4.32
CA LEU A 43 8.67 5.59 2.93
C LEU A 43 9.22 4.23 2.47
N LYS A 44 10.04 3.59 3.32
CA LYS A 44 10.60 2.27 3.02
C LYS A 44 9.52 1.19 2.98
N HIS A 45 8.55 1.22 3.90
CA HIS A 45 7.40 0.33 3.91
C HIS A 45 6.61 0.44 2.60
N TYR A 46 6.20 1.65 2.22
CA TYR A 46 5.44 1.86 0.99
C TYR A 46 6.25 1.53 -0.26
N GLY A 47 7.53 1.93 -0.31
CA GLY A 47 8.39 1.62 -1.44
C GLY A 47 8.60 0.12 -1.63
N ARG A 48 8.79 -0.65 -0.55
CA ARG A 48 8.95 -2.11 -0.63
C ARG A 48 7.66 -2.83 -0.98
N LEU A 49 6.53 -2.35 -0.47
CA LEU A 49 5.27 -3.05 -0.61
C LEU A 49 4.54 -2.71 -1.92
N TYR A 50 4.61 -1.46 -2.36
CA TYR A 50 3.84 -0.96 -3.51
C TYR A 50 4.71 -0.54 -4.70
N GLY A 51 6.03 -0.38 -4.49
CA GLY A 51 6.95 0.08 -5.52
C GLY A 51 6.48 1.37 -6.18
N THR A 52 6.49 1.44 -7.50
CA THR A 52 6.09 2.67 -8.24
C THR A 52 4.66 3.15 -7.94
N ARG A 53 3.78 2.27 -7.42
CA ARG A 53 2.42 2.63 -7.00
C ARG A 53 2.36 3.43 -5.70
N THR A 54 3.47 3.59 -4.98
CA THR A 54 3.54 4.42 -3.76
C THR A 54 2.98 5.83 -3.99
N ARG A 55 3.25 6.47 -5.13
CA ARG A 55 2.73 7.81 -5.43
C ARG A 55 1.20 7.83 -5.52
N SER A 56 0.61 6.83 -6.18
CA SER A 56 -0.85 6.67 -6.26
C SER A 56 -1.46 6.38 -4.89
N LEU A 57 -0.78 5.56 -4.08
CA LEU A 57 -1.18 5.31 -2.70
C LEU A 57 -1.18 6.61 -1.88
N ILE A 58 -0.14 7.43 -1.94
CA ILE A 58 -0.08 8.67 -1.15
C ILE A 58 -1.12 9.69 -1.66
N GLY A 59 -1.31 9.77 -2.98
CA GLY A 59 -2.20 10.75 -3.59
C GLY A 59 -1.74 12.18 -3.30
N ASN A 60 -2.67 13.03 -2.85
CA ASN A 60 -2.42 14.44 -2.60
C ASN A 60 -2.00 14.76 -1.14
N ALA A 61 -1.72 13.74 -0.33
CA ALA A 61 -1.29 13.97 1.05
C ALA A 61 0.10 14.65 1.06
N GLY A 62 0.20 15.75 1.82
CA GLY A 62 1.41 16.53 2.06
C GLY A 62 1.85 16.51 3.53
N SER A 63 1.25 15.66 4.37
CA SER A 63 1.58 15.51 5.78
C SER A 63 1.10 14.17 6.33
N LEU A 64 1.62 13.76 7.49
CA LEU A 64 1.19 12.54 8.18
C LEU A 64 -0.29 12.58 8.56
N ASP A 65 -0.80 13.72 9.02
CA ASP A 65 -2.22 13.85 9.43
C ASP A 65 -3.18 13.65 8.25
N GLN A 66 -2.74 14.01 7.04
CA GLN A 66 -3.51 13.79 5.81
C GLN A 66 -3.53 12.33 5.35
N LEU A 67 -2.75 11.44 5.96
CA LEU A 67 -2.86 9.98 5.75
C LEU A 67 -4.03 9.36 6.54
N GLY A 68 -4.71 10.16 7.37
CA GLY A 68 -5.86 9.74 8.16
C GLY A 68 -5.48 9.01 9.44
N ARG A 69 -6.39 8.17 9.95
CA ARG A 69 -6.17 7.46 11.22
C ARG A 69 -4.95 6.55 11.14
N ARG A 70 -4.13 6.56 12.19
CA ARG A 70 -3.04 5.60 12.39
C ARG A 70 -3.54 4.35 13.11
N PHE A 71 -3.32 3.18 12.55
CA PHE A 71 -3.68 1.89 13.14
C PHE A 71 -2.49 1.18 13.78
N GLY A 72 -1.27 1.49 13.35
CA GLY A 72 -0.04 0.92 13.89
C GLY A 72 1.18 1.76 13.50
N LYS A 73 2.39 1.22 13.70
CA LYS A 73 3.64 1.99 13.50
C LYS A 73 3.73 2.65 12.12
N ASP A 74 3.61 1.88 11.05
CA ASP A 74 3.70 2.37 9.66
C ASP A 74 2.40 2.05 8.90
N PHE A 75 1.26 1.98 9.60
CA PHE A 75 -0.04 1.62 9.03
C PHE A 75 -1.08 2.73 9.23
N PHE A 76 -1.56 3.29 8.13
CA PHE A 76 -2.49 4.42 8.10
C PHE A 76 -3.74 4.10 7.26
N GLU A 77 -4.81 4.82 7.54
CA GLU A 77 -6.09 4.76 6.82
C GLU A 77 -5.97 4.93 5.31
N ARG A 78 -5.04 5.76 4.84
CA ARG A 78 -4.79 5.92 3.41
C ARG A 78 -4.32 4.63 2.74
N GLU A 79 -3.41 3.88 3.38
CA GLU A 79 -2.96 2.57 2.88
C GLU A 79 -4.11 1.57 2.84
N ALA A 80 -4.90 1.48 3.91
CA ALA A 80 -6.06 0.59 3.95
C ALA A 80 -7.08 0.94 2.85
N SER A 81 -7.39 2.23 2.67
CA SER A 81 -8.29 2.71 1.63
C SER A 81 -7.80 2.36 0.23
N TYR A 82 -6.50 2.58 -0.03
CA TYR A 82 -5.87 2.21 -1.30
C TYR A 82 -6.02 0.71 -1.59
N LEU A 83 -5.84 -0.16 -0.58
CA LEU A 83 -5.99 -1.61 -0.73
C LEU A 83 -7.42 -2.05 -1.05
N PHE A 84 -8.44 -1.39 -0.46
CA PHE A 84 -9.84 -1.60 -0.83
C PHE A 84 -10.10 -1.17 -2.28
N GLU A 85 -9.57 -0.02 -2.68
CA GLU A 85 -9.83 0.60 -3.99
C GLU A 85 -9.09 -0.08 -5.16
N HIS A 86 -7.87 -0.58 -4.93
CA HIS A 86 -6.96 -0.98 -6.02
C HIS A 86 -6.49 -2.43 -5.93
N GLU A 87 -6.67 -3.10 -4.79
CA GLU A 87 -6.10 -4.45 -4.56
C GLU A 87 -7.13 -5.50 -4.13
N TRP A 88 -8.42 -5.22 -4.35
CA TRP A 88 -9.54 -6.11 -4.04
C TRP A 88 -9.52 -6.63 -2.60
N ALA A 89 -9.04 -5.83 -1.65
CA ALA A 89 -9.27 -6.13 -0.26
C ALA A 89 -10.77 -5.96 0.02
N SER A 90 -11.39 -6.96 0.66
CA SER A 90 -12.80 -6.88 1.06
C SER A 90 -13.00 -7.11 2.56
N THR A 91 -11.96 -7.48 3.29
CA THR A 91 -12.00 -7.72 4.74
C THR A 91 -10.75 -7.19 5.41
N ALA A 92 -10.78 -7.02 6.74
CA ALA A 92 -9.59 -6.67 7.50
C ALA A 92 -8.46 -7.70 7.33
N ALA A 93 -8.79 -9.00 7.27
CA ALA A 93 -7.82 -10.09 7.12
C ALA A 93 -7.10 -10.04 5.75
N ASP A 94 -7.77 -9.58 4.69
CA ASP A 94 -7.15 -9.33 3.38
C ASP A 94 -5.99 -8.35 3.51
N ILE A 95 -6.20 -7.27 4.27
CA ILE A 95 -5.21 -6.23 4.48
C ILE A 95 -4.13 -6.73 5.43
N LEU A 96 -4.50 -7.22 6.61
CA LEU A 96 -3.54 -7.55 7.68
C LEU A 96 -2.61 -8.71 7.34
N ASP A 97 -3.13 -9.73 6.66
CA ASP A 97 -2.45 -11.02 6.57
C ASP A 97 -2.05 -11.39 5.13
N ARG A 98 -2.73 -10.85 4.10
CA ARG A 98 -2.44 -11.15 2.68
C ARG A 98 -1.69 -10.02 1.97
N ARG A 99 -2.29 -8.84 1.88
CA ARG A 99 -1.73 -7.67 1.17
C ARG A 99 -0.59 -7.05 1.94
N THR A 100 -0.69 -7.05 3.26
CA THR A 100 0.36 -6.59 4.17
C THR A 100 0.71 -7.71 5.15
N LYS A 101 1.60 -7.39 6.09
CA LYS A 101 1.88 -8.22 7.27
C LYS A 101 1.69 -7.45 8.58
N HIS A 102 0.86 -6.40 8.55
CA HIS A 102 0.53 -5.62 9.76
C HIS A 102 -0.07 -6.51 10.86
N GLY A 103 -0.77 -7.58 10.47
CA GLY A 103 -1.34 -8.55 11.40
C GLY A 103 -0.35 -9.24 12.35
N LEU A 104 0.95 -9.26 12.02
CA LEU A 104 2.03 -9.79 12.87
C LEU A 104 2.54 -8.80 13.91
N HIS A 105 2.23 -7.51 13.75
CA HIS A 105 2.84 -6.42 14.52
C HIS A 105 1.81 -5.63 15.34
N LEU A 106 0.55 -5.62 14.93
CA LEU A 106 -0.51 -4.97 15.71
C LEU A 106 -0.77 -5.71 17.01
N SER A 107 -0.93 -4.96 18.10
CA SER A 107 -1.53 -5.46 19.33
C SER A 107 -2.99 -5.87 19.12
N ALA A 108 -3.55 -6.63 20.05
CA ALA A 108 -4.96 -7.02 19.98
C ALA A 108 -5.91 -5.80 19.93
N SER A 109 -5.59 -4.74 20.67
CA SER A 109 -6.35 -3.48 20.68
C SER A 109 -6.30 -2.77 19.32
N GLU A 110 -5.11 -2.63 18.74
CA GLU A 110 -4.93 -2.01 17.42
C GLU A 110 -5.62 -2.81 16.31
N ARG A 111 -5.53 -4.15 16.37
CA ARG A 111 -6.23 -5.05 15.44
C ARG A 111 -7.75 -4.85 15.54
N GLY A 112 -8.31 -4.87 16.75
CA GLY A 112 -9.74 -4.63 16.95
C GLY A 112 -10.18 -3.25 16.45
N ALA A 113 -9.41 -2.21 16.74
CA ALA A 113 -9.68 -0.86 16.26
C ALA A 113 -9.67 -0.74 14.72
N PHE A 114 -8.83 -1.52 14.03
CA PHE A 114 -8.80 -1.59 12.57
C PHE A 114 -9.96 -2.40 12.00
N GLU A 115 -10.31 -3.53 12.63
CA GLU A 115 -11.46 -4.36 12.25
C GLU A 115 -12.78 -3.57 12.37
N ASP A 116 -12.96 -2.81 13.45
CA ASP A 116 -14.10 -1.92 13.65
C ASP A 116 -14.15 -0.83 12.57
N TRP A 117 -13.01 -0.24 12.21
CA TRP A 117 -12.95 0.76 11.14
C TRP A 117 -13.33 0.14 9.78
N CYS A 118 -12.86 -1.08 9.48
CA CYS A 118 -13.23 -1.80 8.26
C CYS A 118 -14.74 -2.07 8.20
N ALA A 119 -15.34 -2.54 9.30
CA ALA A 119 -16.77 -2.80 9.37
C ALA A 119 -17.60 -1.52 9.13
N ASN A 120 -17.21 -0.42 9.76
CA ASN A 120 -17.85 0.89 9.57
C ASN A 120 -17.70 1.41 8.13
N ARG A 121 -16.53 1.21 7.50
CA ARG A 121 -16.31 1.59 6.10
C ARG A 121 -17.23 0.81 5.17
N LEU A 122 -17.30 -0.51 5.32
CA LEU A 122 -18.10 -1.38 4.46
C LEU A 122 -19.60 -1.11 4.61
N ALA A 123 -20.07 -0.82 5.83
CA ALA A 123 -21.46 -0.43 6.08
C ALA A 123 -21.86 0.90 5.42
N LYS A 124 -20.90 1.80 5.15
CA LYS A 124 -21.15 3.07 4.44
C LYS A 124 -21.06 2.94 2.92
N ALA A 125 -20.50 1.84 2.41
CA ALA A 125 -20.27 1.64 0.99
C ALA A 125 -21.39 0.84 0.30
N GLY A 126 -22.31 0.24 1.05
CA GLY A 126 -23.51 -0.44 0.57
C GLY A 126 -24.76 0.40 0.79
#